data_AF-K2CIY2-F1
#
_entry.id   AF-K2CIY2-F1
#
_cell.length_a   1.000
_cell.length_b   1.000
_cell.length_c   1.000
_cell.angle_alpha   90.00
_cell.angle_beta   90.00
_cell.angle_gamma   90.00
#
_symmetry.space_group_name_H-M   'P 1'
#
loop_
_entity.id
_entity.type
_entity.pdbx_description
1 polymer ?
#
loop_
_entity_poly.entity_id
_entity_poly.type
_entity_poly.pdbx_seq_one_letter_code
_entity_poly.pdbx_strand_id
1 'polypeptide(L)' 'MPKSDMYNIEAIKKAANVCGSLSKLAIAIGATYTSAFKWAHGKAVPSPLNCMKIEKATRGQVTKEEIRPDFDWKRFKLI' A
#
# COMPACT_ATOMS: atom_id res chain seq x y z
N MET A 1 -5.69 3.19 21.63
CA MET A 1 -6.67 3.06 20.52
C MET A 1 -6.18 1.97 19.57
N PRO A 2 -6.95 0.91 19.29
CA PRO A 2 -6.54 -0.06 18.30
C PRO A 2 -6.61 0.61 16.92
N LYS A 3 -5.48 0.68 16.22
CA LYS A 3 -5.33 1.23 14.86
C LYS A 3 -5.88 0.29 13.77
N SER A 4 -6.76 -0.66 14.14
CA SER A 4 -7.14 -1.79 13.26
C SER A 4 -7.84 -1.35 11.99
N ASP A 5 -8.44 -0.16 11.98
CA ASP A 5 -9.31 0.28 10.88
C ASP A 5 -8.65 1.36 10.00
N MET A 6 -7.40 1.76 10.31
CA MET A 6 -6.70 2.85 9.59
C MET A 6 -5.97 2.40 8.32
N TYR A 7 -5.54 1.14 8.21
CA TYR A 7 -4.85 0.62 7.01
C TYR A 7 -4.71 -0.90 7.11
N ASN A 8 -4.72 -1.57 5.96
CA ASN A 8 -4.68 -3.02 5.90
C ASN A 8 -3.26 -3.53 5.63
N ILE A 9 -2.63 -4.09 6.66
CA ILE A 9 -1.29 -4.69 6.57
C ILE A 9 -1.29 -5.90 5.62
N GLU A 10 -2.33 -6.72 5.65
CA GLU A 10 -2.42 -7.94 4.82
C GLU A 10 -2.55 -7.60 3.34
N ALA A 11 -3.18 -6.46 2.99
CA ALA A 11 -3.19 -5.96 1.62
C ALA A 11 -1.76 -5.66 1.10
N ILE A 12 -0.89 -5.09 1.94
CA ILE A 12 0.51 -4.84 1.58
C ILE A 12 1.30 -6.14 1.41
N LYS A 13 1.09 -7.13 2.30
CA LYS A 13 1.73 -8.45 2.17
C LYS A 13 1.26 -9.18 0.91
N LYS A 14 -0.05 -9.13 0.60
CA LYS A 14 -0.62 -9.64 -0.65
C LYS A 14 0.01 -8.96 -1.87
N ALA A 15 0.15 -7.63 -1.84
CA ALA A 15 0.80 -6.88 -2.92
C ALA A 15 2.26 -7.31 -3.11
N ALA A 16 2.99 -7.52 -2.02
CA ALA A 16 4.36 -8.04 -2.06
C ALA A 16 4.42 -9.43 -2.70
N ASN A 17 3.48 -10.32 -2.38
CA ASN A 17 3.39 -11.65 -2.99
C ASN A 17 3.09 -11.57 -4.49
N VAL A 18 2.17 -10.70 -4.91
CA VAL A 18 1.86 -10.47 -6.35
C VAL A 18 3.08 -9.96 -7.11
N CYS A 19 3.87 -9.06 -6.51
CA CYS A 19 5.13 -8.59 -7.09
C CYS A 19 6.31 -9.58 -6.89
N GLY A 20 6.11 -10.66 -6.15
CA GLY A 20 7.07 -11.72 -5.86
C GLY A 20 7.99 -11.48 -4.66
N SER A 21 8.07 -10.27 -4.11
CA SER A 21 8.66 -9.97 -2.80
C SER A 21 8.40 -8.53 -2.39
N LEU A 22 8.67 -8.20 -1.12
CA LEU A 22 8.56 -6.82 -0.64
C LEU A 22 9.59 -5.87 -1.29
N SER A 23 10.79 -6.37 -1.58
CA SER A 23 11.82 -5.62 -2.32
C SER A 23 11.39 -5.34 -3.76
N LYS A 24 10.82 -6.34 -4.45
CA LYS A 24 10.30 -6.16 -5.82
C LYS A 24 9.12 -5.20 -5.85
N LEU A 25 8.22 -5.25 -4.87
CA LEU A 25 7.15 -4.27 -4.72
C LEU A 25 7.71 -2.85 -4.57
N ALA A 26 8.67 -2.66 -3.67
CA ALA A 26 9.29 -1.34 -3.43
C ALA A 26 9.92 -0.77 -4.71
N ILE A 27 10.68 -1.59 -5.44
CA ILE A 27 11.28 -1.21 -6.72
C ILE A 27 10.20 -0.84 -7.74
N ALA A 28 9.15 -1.67 -7.87
CA ALA A 28 8.08 -1.48 -8.87
C ALA A 28 7.32 -0.15 -8.70
N ILE A 29 7.24 0.38 -7.47
CA ILE A 29 6.53 1.64 -7.18
C ILE A 29 7.48 2.83 -6.94
N GLY A 30 8.80 2.62 -7.02
CA GLY A 30 9.81 3.64 -6.72
C GLY A 30 9.85 4.06 -5.25
N ALA A 31 9.58 3.13 -4.32
CA ALA A 31 9.72 3.32 -2.89
C ALA A 31 10.99 2.64 -2.35
N THR A 32 11.43 3.02 -1.15
CA THR A 32 12.52 2.30 -0.48
C THR A 32 12.02 1.00 0.14
N TYR A 33 12.87 -0.03 0.18
CA TYR A 33 12.58 -1.28 0.90
C TYR A 33 12.14 -1.01 2.34
N THR A 34 12.84 -0.12 3.06
CA THR A 34 12.51 0.26 4.44
C THR A 34 11.10 0.83 4.58
N SER A 35 10.61 1.59 3.59
CA SER A 35 9.23 2.11 3.60
C SER A 35 8.23 0.96 3.45
N ALA A 36 8.44 0.07 2.47
CA ALA A 36 7.60 -1.10 2.27
C ALA A 36 7.59 -2.02 3.50
N PHE A 37 8.75 -2.23 4.13
CA PHE A 37 8.89 -2.97 5.39
C PHE A 37 8.06 -2.35 6.51
N LYS A 38 8.13 -1.03 6.70
CA LYS A 38 7.35 -0.33 7.72
C LYS A 38 5.84 -0.48 7.48
N TRP A 39 5.37 -0.45 6.24
CA TRP A 39 3.95 -0.67 5.91
C TRP A 39 3.51 -2.11 6.21
N ALA A 40 4.30 -3.10 5.77
CA ALA A 40 4.01 -4.53 5.97
C ALA A 40 4.05 -4.99 7.44
N HIS A 41 4.60 -4.18 8.35
CA HIS A 41 4.69 -4.45 9.80
C HIS A 41 3.95 -3.41 10.64
N GLY A 42 3.15 -2.56 10.00
CA GLY A 42 2.33 -1.58 10.67
C GLY A 42 3.06 -0.49 11.45
N LYS A 43 4.30 -0.20 11.06
CA LYS A 43 5.13 0.87 11.63
C LYS A 43 4.95 2.21 10.91
N ALA A 44 4.36 2.20 9.73
CA ALA A 44 3.98 3.40 8.98
C ALA A 44 2.78 3.08 8.09
N VAL A 45 2.16 4.13 7.56
CA VAL A 45 1.03 4.01 6.63
C VAL A 45 1.45 4.52 5.25
N PRO A 46 1.19 3.80 4.15
CA PRO A 46 1.50 4.29 2.81
C PRO A 46 0.68 5.54 2.49
N SER A 47 1.29 6.48 1.78
CA SER A 47 0.57 7.66 1.27
C SER A 47 -0.46 7.26 0.21
N PRO A 48 -1.47 8.10 -0.06
CA PRO A 48 -2.44 7.83 -1.13
C PRO A 48 -1.77 7.57 -2.49
N LEU A 49 -0.73 8.34 -2.82
CA LEU A 49 0.05 8.14 -4.04
C LEU A 49 0.71 6.76 -4.10
N ASN A 50 1.27 6.28 -2.99
CA ASN A 50 1.87 4.95 -2.95
C ASN A 50 0.81 3.85 -3.04
N CYS A 51 -0.38 4.03 -2.45
CA CYS A 51 -1.47 3.06 -2.60
C CYS A 51 -1.93 2.94 -4.07
N MET A 52 -2.07 4.06 -4.79
CA MET A 52 -2.37 4.05 -6.24
C MET A 52 -1.26 3.35 -7.06
N LYS A 53 0.00 3.60 -6.73
CA LYS A 53 1.12 2.93 -7.39
C LYS A 53 1.14 1.42 -7.12
N ILE A 54 0.79 1.00 -5.90
CA ILE A 54 0.66 -0.43 -5.54
C ILE A 54 -0.48 -1.07 -6.33
N GLU A 55 -1.63 -0.41 -6.43
CA GLU A 55 -2.76 -0.88 -7.24
C GLU A 55 -2.35 -1.09 -8.70
N LYS A 56 -1.63 -0.12 -9.29
CA LYS A 56 -1.07 -0.24 -10.64
C LYS A 56 -0.06 -1.39 -10.76
N ALA A 57 0.88 -1.52 -9.81
CA ALA A 57 1.92 -2.55 -9.83
C ALA A 57 1.35 -3.97 -9.66
N THR A 58 0.24 -4.12 -8.95
CA THR A 58 -0.46 -5.39 -8.75
C THR A 58 -1.53 -5.67 -9.80
N ARG A 59 -1.68 -4.79 -10.80
CA ARG A 59 -2.71 -4.87 -11.85
C ARG A 59 -4.12 -4.99 -11.27
N GLY A 60 -4.40 -4.25 -10.19
CA GLY A 60 -5.71 -4.22 -9.53
C GLY A 60 -6.00 -5.42 -8.61
N GLN A 61 -5.07 -6.36 -8.44
CA GLN A 61 -5.27 -7.47 -7.48
C GLN A 61 -5.26 -7.02 -6.01
N VAL A 62 -4.65 -5.86 -5.74
CA VAL A 62 -4.76 -5.15 -4.47
C VAL A 62 -5.17 -3.72 -4.77
N THR A 63 -6.32 -3.29 -4.27
CA THR A 63 -6.81 -1.93 -4.54
C THR A 63 -6.29 -0.93 -3.51
N LYS A 64 -6.26 0.34 -3.87
CA LYS A 64 -5.86 1.43 -2.95
C LYS A 64 -6.86 1.58 -1.80
N GLU A 65 -8.14 1.30 -2.04
CA GLU A 65 -9.21 1.25 -1.04
C GLU A 65 -9.02 0.08 -0.07
N GLU A 66 -8.56 -1.09 -0.53
CA GLU A 66 -8.20 -2.21 0.35
C GLU A 66 -7.04 -1.85 1.28
N ILE A 67 -6.03 -1.13 0.77
CA ILE A 67 -4.84 -0.73 1.54
C ILE A 67 -5.21 0.34 2.59
N ARG A 68 -6.03 1.31 2.20
CA ARG A 68 -6.41 2.49 3.00
C ARG A 68 -7.94 2.68 2.95
N PRO A 69 -8.69 1.86 3.71
CA PRO A 69 -10.15 1.99 3.80
C PRO A 69 -10.57 3.26 4.56
N ASP A 70 -9.67 3.82 5.36
CA ASP A 70 -9.85 5.06 6.12
C ASP A 70 -9.82 6.33 5.26
N PHE A 71 -9.29 6.24 4.04
CA PHE A 71 -9.00 7.41 3.23
C PHE A 71 -10.15 7.73 2.27
N ASP A 72 -10.57 9.00 2.23
CA ASP A 72 -11.60 9.46 1.29
C ASP A 72 -11.04 9.57 -0.13
N TRP A 73 -11.05 8.44 -0.84
CA TRP A 73 -10.62 8.32 -2.22
C TRP A 73 -11.50 9.12 -3.20
N LYS A 74 -12.76 9.40 -2.86
CA LYS A 74 -13.68 10.14 -3.75
C LYS A 74 -13.31 11.61 -3.84
N ARG A 75 -12.76 12.18 -2.76
CA ARG A 75 -12.31 13.58 -2.72
C ARG A 75 -10.84 13.76 -3.10
N PHE A 76 -10.10 12.67 -3.24
CA PHE A 76 -8.68 12.75 -3.58
C PHE A 76 -8.49 13.10 -5.06
N LYS A 77 -7.84 14.24 -5.31
CA LYS A 77 -7.42 14.67 -6.65
C LYS A 77 -5.90 14.79 -6.66
N LEU A 78 -5.27 14.12 -7.62
CA LEU A 78 -3.89 14.44 -7.98
C LEU A 78 -3.97 15.76 -8.76
N ILE A 79 -3.37 16.81 -8.21
CA ILE A 79 -3.23 18.14 -8.83
C ILE A 79 -2.68 18.03 -10.26
#